data_AF-A0A2S6UIU0-F1
#
_entry.id   AF-A0A2S6UIU0-F1
#
_cell.length_a   1.000
_cell.length_b   1.000
_cell.length_c   1.000
_cell.angle_alpha   90.00
_cell.angle_beta   90.00
_cell.angle_gamma   90.00
#
_symmetry.space_group_name_H-M   'P 1'
#
loop_
_entity.id
_entity.type
_entity.pdbx_description
1 polymer ?
#
loop_
_entity_poly.entity_id
_entity_poly.type
_entity_poly.pdbx_seq_one_letter_code
_entity_poly.pdbx_strand_id
1 'polypeptide(L)' 'MSHNTFGHLFRVTTFGESHGPEIGCIVDGTPPNIPLS' A
#
# COMPACT_ATOMS: atom_id res chain seq x y z
N MET A 1 10.45 -9.88 10.50
CA MET A 1 11.02 -9.60 9.17
C MET A 1 9.87 -9.60 8.18
N SER A 2 9.23 -8.46 7.90
CA SER A 2 8.20 -8.41 6.86
C SER A 2 8.79 -7.78 5.60
N HIS A 3 8.79 -8.54 4.51
CA HIS A 3 8.86 -7.99 3.16
C HIS A 3 7.46 -7.49 2.80
N ASN A 4 6.99 -6.44 3.48
CA ASN A 4 5.65 -5.87 3.27
C ASN A 4 5.63 -4.78 2.18
N THR A 5 6.78 -4.46 1.61
CA THR A 5 6.93 -3.50 0.53
C THR A 5 7.33 -4.19 -0.77
N PHE A 6 6.60 -3.90 -1.84
CA PHE A 6 6.89 -4.37 -3.20
C PHE A 6 6.95 -3.19 -4.17
N GLY A 7 7.92 -3.22 -5.10
CA GLY A 7 8.08 -2.23 -6.16
C GLY A 7 9.13 -1.15 -5.88
N HIS A 8 9.57 -0.46 -6.95
CA HIS A 8 10.59 0.59 -6.92
C HIS A 8 10.03 1.96 -7.29
N LEU A 9 9.46 2.10 -8.50
CA LEU A 9 8.85 3.35 -8.98
C LEU A 9 7.38 3.47 -8.59
N PHE A 10 6.62 2.40 -8.77
CA PHE A 10 5.27 2.24 -8.24
C PHE A 10 5.34 1.22 -7.12
N ARG A 11 5.10 1.66 -5.88
CA ARG A 11 5.46 0.91 -4.67
C ARG A 11 4.25 0.75 -3.76
N VAL A 12 4.05 -0.47 -3.28
CA VAL A 12 2.96 -0.80 -2.35
C VAL A 12 3.56 -1.29 -1.05
N THR A 13 3.11 -0.74 0.07
CA THR A 13 3.49 -1.18 1.42
C THR A 13 2.24 -1.54 2.20
N THR A 14 2.14 -2.77 2.71
CA THR A 14 0.97 -3.26 3.46
C THR A 14 1.18 -3.26 4.97
N PHE A 15 0.08 -3.18 5.73
CA PHE A 15 0.07 -3.29 7.19
C PHE A 15 -1.28 -3.80 7.72
N GLY A 16 -1.28 -4.24 8.98
CA GLY A 16 -2.44 -4.77 9.67
C GLY A 16 -2.54 -6.30 9.63
N GLU A 17 -3.42 -6.82 10.49
CA GLU A 17 -3.67 -8.26 10.67
C GLU A 17 -5.14 -8.59 10.39
N SER A 18 -5.43 -9.82 9.97
CA SER A 18 -6.79 -10.24 9.57
C SER A 18 -7.85 -10.11 10.67
N HIS A 19 -7.47 -10.15 11.94
CA HIS A 19 -8.35 -9.98 13.10
C HIS A 19 -7.95 -8.75 13.94
N GLY A 20 -7.11 -7.89 13.39
CA GLY A 20 -6.72 -6.63 13.99
C GLY A 20 -7.82 -5.57 13.85
N PRO A 21 -7.61 -4.40 14.48
CA PRO A 21 -8.56 -3.29 14.39
C PRO A 21 -8.70 -2.74 12.97
N GLU A 22 -7.64 -2.84 12.15
CA GLU A 22 -7.60 -2.36 10.78
C GLU A 22 -6.56 -3.10 9.91
N ILE A 23 -6.76 -3.02 8.59
CA ILE A 23 -5.83 -3.47 7.55
C ILE A 23 -5.74 -2.36 6.53
N GLY A 24 -4.53 -2.10 6.03
CA GLY A 24 -4.33 -1.05 5.04
C GLY A 24 -3.08 -1.22 4.20
N CYS A 25 -2.91 -0.28 3.28
CA CYS A 25 -1.71 -0.15 2.50
C CYS A 25 -1.45 1.30 2.10
N ILE A 26 -0.19 1.58 1.77
CA ILE A 26 0.25 2.82 1.14
C ILE A 26 0.64 2.49 -0.29
N VAL A 27 0.14 3.27 -1.24
CA VAL A 27 0.46 3.16 -2.66
C VAL A 27 1.17 4.44 -3.10
N ASP A 28 2.46 4.31 -3.41
CA ASP A 28 3.33 5.41 -3.85
C ASP A 28 3.60 5.34 -5.35
N GLY A 29 3.88 6.51 -5.94
CA GLY A 29 4.28 6.63 -7.35
C GLY A 29 3.12 6.64 -8.34
N THR A 30 1.89 6.79 -7.86
CA THR A 30 0.71 6.94 -8.71
C THR A 30 0.79 8.24 -9.51
N PRO A 31 0.68 8.20 -10.85
CA PRO A 31 0.58 9.42 -11.65
C PRO A 31 -0.61 10.30 -11.24
N PRO A 32 -0.50 11.64 -11.38
CA PRO A 32 -1.60 12.54 -11.04
C PRO A 32 -2.78 12.41 -12.01
N ASN A 33 -3.94 12.98 -11.62
CA ASN A 33 -5.18 13.02 -12.40
C ASN A 33 -5.82 11.65 -12.71
N ILE A 34 -5.55 10.63 -11.89
CA ILE A 34 -6.33 9.39 -11.89
C ILE A 34 -7.56 9.62 -11.01
N PRO A 35 -8.80 9.54 -11.54
CA PRO A 35 -9.99 9.59 -10.72
C PRO A 35 -10.01 8.42 -9.72
N LEU A 36 -10.20 8.71 -8.44
CA LEU A 36 -10.31 7.74 -7.35
C LEU A 36 -11.60 8.00 -6.58
N SER A 37 -12.25 6.94 -6.09
CA SER A 37 -13.51 6.96 -5.34
C SER A 37 -13.48 5.94 -4.21
#